data_AF-A0A5K1DSJ3-F1
#
_entry.id   AF-A0A5K1DSJ3-F1
#
_cell.length_a   1.000
_cell.length_b   1.000
_cell.length_c   1.000
_cell.angle_alpha   90.00
_cell.angle_beta   90.00
_cell.angle_gamma   90.00
#
_symmetry.space_group_name_H-M   'P 1'
#
loop_
_entity.id
_entity.type
_entity.pdbx_description
1 polymer ?
#
loop_
_entity_poly.entity_id
_entity_poly.type
_entity_poly.pdbx_seq_one_letter_code
_entity_poly.pdbx_strand_id
1 'polypeptide(L)' 'LIFRDFKASNILLDSNFNAKLSDFGLAREGPAEGFSHISTA' A
#
# COMPACT_ATOMS: atom_id res chain seq x y z
N LEU A 1 -4.70 -5.57 -3.47
CA LEU A 1 -4.49 -4.35 -2.65
C LEU A 1 -3.39 -3.54 -3.31
N ILE A 2 -3.61 -2.26 -3.57
CA ILE A 2 -2.65 -1.31 -4.14
C ILE A 2 -2.31 -0.31 -3.04
N PHE A 3 -1.03 -0.22 -2.70
CA PHE A 3 -0.51 0.75 -1.72
C PHE A 3 0.03 1.98 -2.47
N ARG A 4 -0.67 3.12 -2.37
CA ARG A 4 -0.38 4.29 -3.20
C ARG A 4 0.55 5.32 -2.55
N ASP A 5 0.80 5.23 -1.25
CA ASP A 5 1.68 6.16 -0.52
C ASP A 5 3.00 5.50 -0.11
N PHE A 6 3.72 4.98 -1.11
CA PHE A 6 4.97 4.25 -0.88
C PHE A 6 6.14 5.21 -0.66
N LYS A 7 6.49 5.44 0.61
CA LYS A 7 7.59 6.31 1.04
C LYS A 7 8.24 5.79 2.31
N ALA A 8 9.50 6.16 2.53
CA ALA A 8 10.29 5.69 3.69
C ALA A 8 9.62 6.01 5.03
N SER A 9 8.95 7.16 5.17
CA SER A 9 8.24 7.52 6.41
C SER A 9 7.06 6.62 6.75
N ASN A 10 6.56 5.83 5.79
CA ASN A 10 5.47 4.86 5.96
C ASN A 10 5.98 3.43 6.16
N ILE A 11 7.31 3.24 6.24
CA ILE A 11 7.95 1.96 6.54
C ILE A 11 8.50 2.03 7.95
N LEU A 12 7.87 1.29 8.86
CA LEU A 12 8.34 1.13 10.24
C LEU A 12 9.16 -0.16 10.36
N LEU A 13 10.02 -0.20 11.37
CA LEU A 13 10.78 -1.39 11.72
C LEU A 13 10.27 -1.95 13.05
N ASP A 14 10.10 -3.27 13.12
CA ASP A 14 9.89 -3.93 14.41
C ASP A 14 11.20 -4.20 15.16
N SER A 15 11.12 -4.85 16.32
CA SER A 15 12.29 -5.12 17.18
C SER A 15 13.37 -5.96 16.51
N ASN A 16 13.02 -6.71 15.46
CA ASN A 16 13.94 -7.56 14.71
C ASN A 16 14.35 -6.90 13.39
N PHE A 17 14.12 -5.59 13.24
CA PHE A 17 14.38 -4.81 12.03
C PHE A 17 13.61 -5.30 10.79
N ASN A 18 12.46 -5.97 10.96
CA ASN A 18 11.59 -6.27 9.81
C ASN A 18 10.80 -5.04 9.41
N ALA A 19 10.79 -4.75 8.11
CA ALA A 19 9.99 -3.67 7.54
C ALA A 19 8.48 -4.00 7.58
N LYS A 20 7.69 -3.03 8.04
CA LYS A 20 6.22 -3.07 8.10
C LYS A 20 5.64 -1.77 7.56
N LEU A 21 4.59 -1.87 6.76
CA LEU A 21 3.84 -0.70 6.30
C LEU A 21 2.92 -0.20 7.43
N SER A 22 2.85 1.12 7.64
CA SER A 22 2.05 1.72 8.72
C SER A 22 0.84 2.53 8.25
N ASP A 23 0.89 3.18 7.09
CA ASP A 23 -0.16 4.09 6.63
C ASP A 23 -0.94 3.53 5.43
N PHE A 24 -2.11 2.97 5.72
CA PHE A 24 -3.02 2.41 4.71
C PHE A 24 -4.11 3.38 4.25
N GLY A 25 -4.06 4.67 4.62
CA GLY A 25 -5.12 5.64 4.33
C GLY A 25 -5.39 5.86 2.83
N LEU A 26 -4.39 5.62 1.98
CA LEU A 26 -4.51 5.71 0.52
C LEU A 26 -4.54 4.34 -0.18
N ALA A 27 -4.59 3.24 0.58
CA ALA A 27 -4.68 1.89 0.03
C ALA A 27 -6.02 1.68 -0.67
N ARG A 28 -6.00 0.96 -1.79
CA ARG A 28 -7.19 0.62 -2.58
C ARG A 28 -7.20 -0.86 -2.91
N GLU A 29 -8.37 -1.42 -3.16
CA GLU A 29 -8.45 -2.74 -3.77
C GLU A 29 -7.87 -2.71 -5.18
N GLY A 30 -7.30 -3.83 -5.60
CA GLY A 30 -6.83 -3.97 -6.97
C GLY A 30 -8.01 -4.10 -7.93
N PRO A 31 -7.77 -4.04 -9.25
CA PRO A 31 -8.82 -4.34 -10.22
C PRO A 31 -9.34 -5.77 -10.01
N ALA A 32 -10.65 -5.94 -10.20
CA ALA A 32 -11.26 -7.27 -10.25
C ALA A 32 -10.70 -8.07 -11.44
N GLU A 33 -10.85 -9.39 -11.41
CA GLU A 33 -10.39 -10.24 -12.51
C GLU A 33 -10.96 -9.78 -13.85
N GLY A 34 -10.10 -9.76 -14.88
CA GLY A 34 -10.44 -9.25 -16.21
C GLY A 34 -10.26 -7.75 -16.40
N PHE A 35 -9.95 -6.98 -15.35
CA PHE A 35 -9.65 -5.54 -15.44
C PHE A 35 -8.17 -5.26 -15.15
N SER A 36 -7.61 -4.26 -15.84
CA SER A 36 -6.18 -3.91 -15.74
C SER A 36 -5.91 -2.59 -15.02
N HIS A 37 -6.91 -1.74 -14.83
CA HIS A 37 -6.74 -0.39 -14.30
C HIS A 37 -7.78 -0.05 -13.23
N ILE A 38 -7.38 0.82 -12.30
CA ILE A 38 -8.26 1.45 -11.30
C ILE A 38 -8.13 2.97 -11.49
N SER A 39 -9.25 3.66 -11.65
CA SER A 39 -9.32 5.13 -11.65
C SER A 39 -9.71 5.62 -10.25
N THR A 40 -9.09 6.70 -9.78
CA THR A 40 -9.51 7.38 -8.55
C THR A 40 -9.83 8.84 -8.84
N ALA A 41 -10.72 9.42 -8.03
CA ALA A 41 -10.96 10.87 -8.01
C ALA A 41 -9.70 11.65 -7.61
#